data_AF-R9MYD3-F1
#
_entry.id   AF-R9MYD3-F1
#
_cell.length_a   1.000
_cell.length_b   1.000
_cell.length_c   1.000
_cell.angle_alpha   90.00
_cell.angle_beta   90.00
_cell.angle_gamma   90.00
#
_symmetry.space_group_name_H-M   'P 1'
#
loop_
_entity.id
_entity.type
_entity.pdbx_description
1 polymer ?
#
loop_
_entity_poly.entity_id
_entity_poly.type
_entity_poly.pdbx_seq_one_letter_code
_entity_poly.pdbx_strand_id
1 'polypeptide(L)'
;MQDMKSSEKFYGQVVQLFRDAKRKMSLSVNMAMVYSYYEAGRMIIDEEQNGSERAAYGKYILQELSRRLTEEFGRGFSYENLKLMRRFYMIYSKDAISDAAFLHSEQLPMTVEGRRFYLSWSHYLILMRISNVEERHFYEIEAYRNGWSKDELGRQYGSSLYERLALSREKDKVMRLALEGQQIEKPDDIFKDPYVLEFTGLPEESVYSETDLEKRLIDNLQMFLLELGRGFTFVGRQVRFTFEEEHYRVDLVFFNRLLRCFVLFDLKVGQLKHQDIGQMQMYVNYYDRKVKLEDENPTIGIIICKDKKDAVVEMTLPEDNNQIFASKYQTVLPSKEELRQLMSEKE
;
A
#
# COMPACT_ATOMS: atom_id res chain seq x y z
N MET A 1 -18.14 -22.53 37.58
CA MET A 1 -17.03 -22.02 36.74
C MET A 1 -17.33 -22.09 35.24
N GLN A 2 -18.11 -23.08 34.76
CA GLN A 2 -18.48 -23.23 33.34
C GLN A 2 -19.54 -22.19 32.88
N ASP A 3 -20.50 -21.85 33.74
CA ASP A 3 -21.52 -20.81 33.45
C ASP A 3 -20.95 -19.39 33.34
N MET A 4 -19.92 -19.06 34.11
CA MET A 4 -19.29 -17.73 34.09
C MET A 4 -18.51 -17.49 32.79
N LYS A 5 -17.82 -18.52 32.28
CA LYS A 5 -17.15 -18.49 30.96
C LYS A 5 -18.14 -18.42 29.80
N SER A 6 -19.33 -19.03 29.95
CA SER A 6 -20.41 -18.95 28.96
C SER A 6 -20.99 -17.54 28.88
N SER A 7 -21.19 -16.89 30.03
CA SER A 7 -21.66 -15.50 30.12
C SER A 7 -20.66 -14.49 29.55
N GLU A 8 -19.35 -14.65 29.79
CA GLU A 8 -18.33 -13.78 29.20
C GLU A 8 -18.22 -13.95 27.67
N LYS A 9 -18.34 -15.19 27.18
CA LYS A 9 -18.35 -15.45 25.73
C LYS A 9 -19.58 -14.82 25.06
N PHE A 10 -20.76 -14.93 25.68
CA PHE A 10 -21.98 -14.29 25.21
C PHE A 10 -21.86 -12.76 25.21
N TYR A 11 -21.36 -12.17 26.30
CA TYR A 11 -21.10 -10.72 26.35
C TYR A 11 -20.14 -10.27 25.25
N GLY A 12 -19.04 -11.01 25.02
CA GLY A 12 -18.11 -10.73 23.93
C GLY A 12 -18.76 -10.77 22.55
N GLN A 13 -19.68 -11.73 22.30
CA GLN A 13 -20.45 -11.81 21.06
C GLN A 13 -21.39 -10.60 20.88
N VAL A 14 -22.08 -10.18 21.94
CA VAL A 14 -22.97 -9.01 21.90
C VAL A 14 -22.17 -7.72 21.67
N VAL A 15 -21.02 -7.54 22.34
CA VAL A 15 -20.13 -6.41 22.10
C VAL A 15 -19.64 -6.40 20.65
N GLN A 16 -19.29 -7.57 20.10
CA GLN A 16 -18.85 -7.69 18.72
C GLN A 16 -19.96 -7.31 17.72
N LEU A 17 -21.21 -7.74 17.97
CA LEU A 17 -22.38 -7.35 17.17
C LEU A 17 -22.54 -5.82 17.11
N PHE A 18 -22.49 -5.13 18.25
CA PHE A 18 -22.61 -3.66 18.28
C PHE A 18 -21.41 -2.95 17.64
N ARG A 19 -20.19 -3.48 17.80
CA ARG A 19 -19.01 -2.96 17.10
C ARG A 19 -19.16 -3.11 15.58
N ASP A 20 -19.67 -4.24 15.11
CA ASP A 20 -19.92 -4.49 13.68
C ASP A 20 -20.99 -3.57 13.12
N ALA A 21 -22.09 -3.36 13.85
CA ALA A 21 -23.13 -2.42 13.48
C ALA A 21 -22.58 -0.99 13.35
N LYS A 22 -21.79 -0.55 14.35
CA LYS A 22 -21.15 0.78 14.33
C LYS A 22 -20.20 0.93 13.14
N ARG A 23 -19.38 -0.08 12.84
CA ARG A 23 -18.48 -0.10 11.68
C ARG A 23 -19.24 0.02 10.36
N LYS A 24 -20.32 -0.76 10.18
CA LYS A 24 -21.17 -0.69 8.98
C LYS A 24 -21.79 0.69 8.82
N MET A 25 -22.35 1.28 9.88
CA MET A 25 -22.91 2.63 9.83
C MET A 25 -21.86 3.68 9.43
N SER A 26 -20.65 3.63 10.01
CA SER A 26 -19.58 4.57 9.65
C SER A 26 -19.18 4.45 8.18
N LEU A 27 -19.12 3.24 7.63
CA LEU A 27 -18.83 3.03 6.20
C LEU A 27 -19.93 3.62 5.32
N SER A 28 -21.21 3.35 5.61
CA SER A 28 -22.34 3.90 4.86
C SER A 28 -22.37 5.43 4.90
N VAL A 29 -22.12 6.04 6.06
CA VAL A 29 -22.03 7.50 6.21
C VAL A 29 -20.88 8.07 5.41
N ASN A 30 -19.70 7.43 5.46
CA ASN A 30 -18.54 7.87 4.67
C ASN A 30 -18.81 7.83 3.17
N MET A 31 -19.49 6.80 2.67
CA MET A 31 -19.87 6.71 1.27
C MET A 31 -20.89 7.78 0.90
N ALA A 32 -21.98 7.91 1.66
CA ALA A 32 -22.98 8.94 1.42
C ALA A 32 -22.36 10.34 1.35
N MET A 33 -21.41 10.66 2.24
CA MET A 33 -20.69 11.94 2.19
C MET A 33 -19.91 12.13 0.88
N VAL A 34 -19.21 11.11 0.38
CA VAL A 34 -18.42 11.23 -0.85
C VAL A 34 -19.31 11.53 -2.05
N TYR A 35 -20.41 10.79 -2.22
CA TYR A 35 -21.35 11.03 -3.32
C TYR A 35 -22.04 12.40 -3.17
N SER A 36 -22.48 12.78 -1.97
CA SER A 36 -23.06 14.11 -1.73
C SER A 36 -22.10 15.25 -2.00
N TYR A 37 -20.81 15.10 -1.66
CA TYR A 37 -19.79 16.10 -1.92
C TYR A 37 -19.42 16.19 -3.40
N TYR A 38 -19.46 15.07 -4.12
CA TYR A 38 -19.33 15.06 -5.58
C TYR A 38 -20.46 15.83 -6.25
N GLU A 39 -21.72 15.50 -5.90
CA GLU A 39 -22.91 16.18 -6.45
C GLU A 39 -22.96 17.67 -6.06
N ALA A 40 -22.60 18.02 -4.83
CA ALA A 40 -22.48 19.43 -4.43
C ALA A 40 -21.42 20.15 -5.29
N GLY A 41 -20.29 19.50 -5.58
CA GLY A 41 -19.27 20.02 -6.48
C GLY A 41 -19.78 20.26 -7.90
N ARG A 42 -20.61 19.35 -8.43
CA ARG A 42 -21.28 19.48 -9.73
C ARG A 42 -22.22 20.68 -9.74
N MET A 43 -23.12 20.76 -8.76
CA MET A 43 -24.09 21.87 -8.64
C MET A 43 -23.40 23.23 -8.53
N ILE A 44 -22.29 23.31 -7.80
CA ILE A 44 -21.47 24.53 -7.70
C ILE A 44 -20.93 24.93 -9.07
N ILE A 45 -20.39 23.99 -9.85
CA ILE A 45 -19.84 24.27 -11.18
C ILE A 45 -20.95 24.68 -12.17
N ASP A 46 -22.08 23.97 -12.15
CA ASP A 46 -23.22 24.28 -13.02
C ASP A 46 -23.75 25.71 -12.74
N GLU A 47 -23.86 26.10 -11.47
CA GLU A 47 -24.26 27.45 -11.07
C GLU A 47 -23.21 28.52 -11.44
N GLU A 48 -21.92 28.22 -11.27
CA GLU A 48 -20.82 29.11 -11.67
C GLU A 48 -20.80 29.36 -13.20
N GLN A 49 -21.17 28.36 -14.01
CA GLN A 49 -21.21 28.44 -15.48
C GLN A 49 -22.47 29.15 -16.02
N ASN A 50 -23.60 29.04 -15.32
CA ASN A 50 -24.83 29.75 -15.68
C ASN A 50 -24.78 31.25 -15.31
N GLY A 51 -23.91 31.62 -14.37
CA GLY A 51 -23.56 33.01 -14.08
C GLY A 51 -22.52 33.57 -15.06
N SER A 52 -22.61 34.86 -15.38
CA SER A 52 -21.67 35.51 -16.29
C SER A 52 -20.21 35.30 -15.85
N GLU A 53 -19.34 34.83 -16.76
CA GLU A 53 -17.91 34.48 -16.58
C GLU A 53 -17.08 35.49 -15.76
N ARG A 54 -17.21 35.45 -14.43
CA ARG A 54 -16.38 36.26 -13.53
C ARG A 54 -15.96 35.40 -12.35
N ALA A 55 -14.65 35.26 -12.15
CA ALA A 55 -14.09 34.64 -10.96
C ALA A 55 -14.59 35.27 -9.64
N ALA A 56 -15.03 36.54 -9.68
CA ALA A 56 -15.66 37.22 -8.56
C ALA A 56 -17.05 36.66 -8.22
N TYR A 57 -17.81 36.16 -9.20
CA TYR A 57 -19.15 35.60 -9.02
C TYR A 57 -19.09 34.24 -8.30
N GLY A 58 -18.20 33.33 -8.71
CA GLY A 58 -18.01 32.05 -8.03
C GLY A 58 -17.52 32.20 -6.58
N LYS A 59 -16.66 33.20 -6.30
CA LYS A 59 -16.23 33.51 -4.93
C LYS A 59 -17.42 33.91 -4.05
N TYR A 60 -18.34 34.72 -4.57
CA TYR A 60 -19.54 35.15 -3.85
C TYR A 60 -20.49 33.98 -3.58
N ILE A 61 -20.74 33.12 -4.58
CA ILE A 61 -21.59 31.92 -4.45
C ILE A 61 -21.07 31.04 -3.30
N LEU A 62 -19.78 30.71 -3.31
CA LEU A 62 -19.19 29.84 -2.30
C LEU A 62 -19.25 30.44 -0.89
N GLN A 63 -19.10 31.76 -0.76
CA GLN A 63 -19.20 32.44 0.54
C GLN A 63 -20.63 32.39 1.08
N GLU A 64 -21.62 32.70 0.26
CA GLU A 64 -23.03 32.66 0.69
C GLU A 64 -23.50 31.23 0.96
N LEU A 65 -23.12 30.28 0.10
CA LEU A 65 -23.43 28.86 0.28
C LEU A 65 -22.80 28.33 1.58
N SER A 66 -21.56 28.70 1.88
CA SER A 66 -20.92 28.31 3.14
C SER A 66 -21.68 28.83 4.35
N ARG A 67 -22.10 30.09 4.32
CA ARG A 67 -22.86 30.71 5.42
C ARG A 67 -24.16 29.96 5.67
N ARG A 68 -24.98 29.76 4.63
CA ARG A 68 -26.29 29.11 4.73
C ARG A 68 -26.19 27.64 5.15
N LEU A 69 -25.29 26.87 4.53
CA LEU A 69 -25.13 25.46 4.88
C LEU A 69 -24.56 25.27 6.30
N THR A 70 -23.70 26.19 6.75
CA THR A 70 -23.20 26.15 8.14
C THR A 70 -24.29 26.51 9.14
N GLU A 71 -25.19 27.43 8.81
CA GLU A 71 -26.38 27.76 9.62
C GLU A 71 -27.37 26.58 9.70
N GLU A 72 -27.59 25.88 8.59
CA GLU A 72 -28.59 24.81 8.49
C GLU A 72 -28.08 23.45 9.02
N PHE A 73 -26.85 23.06 8.66
CA PHE A 73 -26.30 21.73 8.92
C PHE A 73 -25.09 21.73 9.87
N GLY A 74 -24.58 22.90 10.26
CA GLY A 74 -23.47 23.03 11.19
C GLY A 74 -22.09 22.80 10.57
N ARG A 75 -21.20 22.13 11.32
CA ARG A 75 -19.79 21.96 10.94
C ARG A 75 -19.64 21.08 9.70
N GLY A 76 -18.72 21.46 8.81
CA GLY A 76 -18.40 20.70 7.59
C GLY A 76 -18.66 21.47 6.30
N PHE A 77 -19.34 22.62 6.34
CA PHE A 77 -19.68 23.41 5.15
C PHE A 77 -18.94 24.75 5.08
N SER A 78 -17.69 24.76 5.53
CA SER A 78 -16.84 25.94 5.40
C SER A 78 -16.55 26.24 3.93
N TYR A 79 -16.24 27.50 3.63
CA TYR A 79 -15.83 27.96 2.30
C TYR A 79 -14.71 27.09 1.70
N GLU A 80 -13.74 26.71 2.51
CA GLU A 80 -12.65 25.82 2.08
C GLU A 80 -13.13 24.40 1.78
N ASN A 81 -14.10 23.85 2.54
CA ASN A 81 -14.63 22.53 2.22
C ASN A 81 -15.46 22.56 0.92
N LEU A 82 -16.23 23.62 0.66
CA LEU A 82 -16.95 23.78 -0.61
C LEU A 82 -16.00 23.91 -1.81
N LYS A 83 -14.86 24.61 -1.65
CA LYS A 83 -13.78 24.60 -2.66
C LYS A 83 -13.24 23.19 -2.92
N LEU A 84 -13.10 22.38 -1.88
CA LEU A 84 -12.67 20.99 -2.01
C LEU A 84 -13.72 20.13 -2.73
N MET A 85 -15.02 20.30 -2.42
CA MET A 85 -16.11 19.64 -3.15
C MET A 85 -16.11 20.02 -4.64
N ARG A 86 -15.97 21.31 -4.94
CA ARG A 86 -15.85 21.81 -6.32
C ARG A 86 -14.65 21.17 -7.05
N ARG A 87 -13.48 21.19 -6.41
CA ARG A 87 -12.26 20.55 -6.94
C ARG A 87 -12.46 19.05 -7.15
N PHE A 88 -13.16 18.38 -6.23
CA PHE A 88 -13.44 16.95 -6.31
C PHE A 88 -14.22 16.60 -7.58
N TYR A 89 -15.31 17.32 -7.84
CA TYR A 89 -16.05 17.16 -9.09
C TYR A 89 -15.19 17.45 -10.33
N MET A 90 -14.44 18.57 -10.35
CA MET A 90 -13.58 18.91 -11.50
C MET A 90 -12.54 17.85 -11.81
N ILE A 91 -11.97 17.21 -10.78
CA ILE A 91 -10.93 16.18 -10.94
C ILE A 91 -11.55 14.87 -11.43
N TYR A 92 -12.67 14.46 -10.86
CA TYR A 92 -13.21 13.11 -11.06
C TYR A 92 -14.33 13.01 -12.10
N SER A 93 -14.89 14.13 -12.58
CA SER A 93 -15.88 14.16 -13.68
C SER A 93 -15.33 13.72 -15.03
N LYS A 94 -14.03 13.90 -15.26
CA LYS A 94 -13.33 13.51 -16.51
C LYS A 94 -12.47 12.27 -16.34
N ASP A 95 -12.50 11.68 -15.15
CA ASP A 95 -11.62 10.60 -14.78
C ASP A 95 -12.35 9.27 -14.96
N ALA A 96 -11.71 8.33 -15.65
CA ALA A 96 -12.25 7.02 -15.94
C ALA A 96 -11.30 5.96 -15.39
N ILE A 97 -11.62 5.43 -14.20
CA ILE A 97 -10.91 4.29 -13.62
C ILE A 97 -11.74 3.03 -13.89
N SER A 98 -11.09 1.91 -14.21
CA SER A 98 -11.79 0.67 -14.49
C SER A 98 -12.41 0.09 -13.22
N ASP A 99 -13.73 -0.08 -13.21
CA ASP A 99 -14.46 -0.73 -12.11
C ASP A 99 -13.97 -2.17 -11.85
N ALA A 100 -13.35 -2.83 -12.85
CA ALA A 100 -12.79 -4.17 -12.72
C ALA A 100 -11.69 -4.26 -11.63
N ALA A 101 -11.05 -3.15 -11.28
CA ALA A 101 -10.04 -3.13 -10.23
C ALA A 101 -10.64 -3.23 -8.81
N PHE A 102 -11.96 -3.03 -8.65
CA PHE A 102 -12.66 -2.92 -7.37
C PHE A 102 -13.63 -4.10 -7.16
N LEU A 103 -13.11 -5.21 -6.61
CA LEU A 103 -13.89 -6.42 -6.31
C LEU A 103 -15.00 -6.16 -5.28
N HIS A 104 -16.23 -6.66 -5.53
CA HIS A 104 -17.41 -6.50 -4.66
C HIS A 104 -17.99 -5.07 -4.61
N SER A 105 -17.71 -4.25 -5.62
CA SER A 105 -18.12 -2.85 -5.63
C SER A 105 -19.50 -2.56 -6.25
N GLU A 106 -20.15 -3.59 -6.80
CA GLU A 106 -21.43 -3.50 -7.52
C GLU A 106 -22.58 -2.90 -6.70
N GLN A 107 -22.46 -2.93 -5.37
CA GLN A 107 -23.47 -2.42 -4.43
C GLN A 107 -23.36 -0.91 -4.16
N LEU A 108 -22.32 -0.25 -4.67
CA LEU A 108 -22.13 1.19 -4.48
C LEU A 108 -22.90 1.98 -5.54
N PRO A 109 -23.45 3.16 -5.17
CA PRO A 109 -24.19 3.99 -6.11
C PRO A 109 -23.26 4.48 -7.23
N MET A 110 -23.84 4.75 -8.38
CA MET A 110 -23.12 5.31 -9.52
C MET A 110 -23.53 6.78 -9.67
N THR A 111 -22.56 7.66 -9.94
CA THR A 111 -22.87 9.07 -10.24
C THR A 111 -23.58 9.20 -11.59
N VAL A 112 -24.11 10.39 -11.89
CA VAL A 112 -24.76 10.69 -13.17
C VAL A 112 -23.82 10.47 -14.36
N GLU A 113 -22.52 10.68 -14.15
CA GLU A 113 -21.43 10.53 -15.13
C GLU A 113 -20.89 9.10 -15.20
N GLY A 114 -21.49 8.14 -14.48
CA GLY A 114 -21.11 6.74 -14.55
C GLY A 114 -19.95 6.35 -13.63
N ARG A 115 -19.51 7.23 -12.71
CA ARG A 115 -18.38 6.94 -11.81
C ARG A 115 -18.86 6.33 -10.49
N ARG A 116 -18.07 5.41 -9.95
CA ARG A 116 -18.19 4.91 -8.57
C ARG A 116 -17.00 5.37 -7.73
N PHE A 117 -17.27 5.57 -6.44
CA PHE A 117 -16.29 5.91 -5.43
C PHE A 117 -16.23 4.83 -4.36
N TYR A 118 -15.02 4.46 -3.98
CA TYR A 118 -14.73 3.26 -3.19
C TYR A 118 -14.10 3.57 -1.82
N LEU A 119 -13.61 4.79 -1.64
CA LEU A 119 -12.88 5.23 -0.45
C LEU A 119 -13.59 6.37 0.27
N SER A 120 -13.28 6.60 1.55
CA SER A 120 -13.88 7.72 2.29
C SER A 120 -13.38 9.08 1.78
N TRP A 121 -14.12 10.15 2.09
CA TRP A 121 -13.74 11.54 1.75
C TRP A 121 -12.30 11.90 2.11
N SER A 122 -11.83 11.43 3.27
CA SER A 122 -10.47 11.67 3.73
C SER A 122 -9.38 11.09 2.83
N HIS A 123 -9.64 9.99 2.12
CA HIS A 123 -8.72 9.44 1.12
C HIS A 123 -8.70 10.33 -0.12
N TYR A 124 -9.88 10.73 -0.60
CA TYR A 124 -10.00 11.60 -1.77
C TYR A 124 -9.34 12.97 -1.56
N LEU A 125 -9.30 13.50 -0.32
CA LEU A 125 -8.52 14.70 0.02
C LEU A 125 -7.00 14.55 -0.23
N ILE A 126 -6.46 13.34 -0.12
CA ILE A 126 -5.06 13.03 -0.45
C ILE A 126 -4.94 12.83 -1.96
N LEU A 127 -5.76 11.96 -2.54
CA LEU A 127 -5.71 11.58 -3.95
C LEU A 127 -5.88 12.78 -4.89
N MET A 128 -6.73 13.75 -4.55
CA MET A 128 -6.92 14.99 -5.33
C MET A 128 -5.65 15.86 -5.44
N ARG A 129 -4.66 15.65 -4.57
CA ARG A 129 -3.39 16.39 -4.59
C ARG A 129 -2.38 15.79 -5.57
N ILE A 130 -2.59 14.54 -5.98
CA ILE A 130 -1.75 13.84 -6.94
C ILE A 130 -2.11 14.34 -8.33
N SER A 131 -1.17 14.98 -9.04
CA SER A 131 -1.43 15.55 -10.36
C SER A 131 -1.44 14.49 -11.47
N ASN A 132 -0.61 13.46 -11.35
CA ASN A 132 -0.56 12.36 -12.32
C ASN A 132 -1.78 11.44 -12.13
N VAL A 133 -2.53 11.20 -13.21
CA VAL A 133 -3.77 10.39 -13.19
C VAL A 133 -3.45 8.92 -12.93
N GLU A 134 -2.45 8.36 -13.60
CA GLU A 134 -2.04 6.96 -13.46
C GLU A 134 -1.58 6.65 -12.03
N GLU A 135 -0.75 7.54 -11.46
CA GLU A 135 -0.31 7.44 -10.07
C GLU A 135 -1.51 7.50 -9.11
N ARG A 136 -2.45 8.41 -9.37
CA ARG A 136 -3.66 8.55 -8.54
C ARG A 136 -4.52 7.30 -8.59
N HIS A 137 -4.72 6.71 -9.78
CA HIS A 137 -5.47 5.46 -9.94
C HIS A 137 -4.81 4.32 -9.19
N PHE A 138 -3.49 4.17 -9.33
CA PHE A 138 -2.73 3.16 -8.58
C PHE A 138 -2.98 3.27 -7.07
N TYR A 139 -2.85 4.46 -6.49
CA TYR A 139 -3.08 4.64 -5.05
C TYR A 139 -4.54 4.49 -4.64
N GLU A 140 -5.50 4.83 -5.50
CA GLU A 140 -6.93 4.58 -5.25
C GLU A 140 -7.25 3.07 -5.21
N ILE A 141 -6.73 2.32 -6.18
CA ILE A 141 -6.89 0.86 -6.27
C ILE A 141 -6.21 0.16 -5.09
N GLU A 142 -4.96 0.53 -4.80
CA GLU A 142 -4.22 -0.10 -3.71
C GLU A 142 -4.81 0.24 -2.35
N ALA A 143 -5.26 1.48 -2.12
CA ALA A 143 -5.91 1.83 -0.87
C ALA A 143 -7.19 1.02 -0.65
N TYR A 144 -7.99 0.81 -1.71
CA TYR A 144 -9.21 0.00 -1.61
C TYR A 144 -8.88 -1.46 -1.29
N ARG A 145 -8.00 -2.07 -2.09
CA ARG A 145 -7.76 -3.51 -2.01
C ARG A 145 -6.95 -3.92 -0.79
N ASN A 146 -6.06 -3.06 -0.28
CA ASN A 146 -5.34 -3.30 0.97
C ASN A 146 -6.13 -2.84 2.20
N GLY A 147 -7.26 -2.16 2.02
CA GLY A 147 -7.99 -1.53 3.12
C GLY A 147 -7.16 -0.48 3.86
N TRP A 148 -6.31 0.25 3.14
CA TRP A 148 -5.50 1.30 3.75
C TRP A 148 -6.38 2.36 4.38
N SER A 149 -6.03 2.76 5.59
CA SER A 149 -6.50 3.99 6.21
C SER A 149 -5.92 5.21 5.52
N LYS A 150 -6.48 6.39 5.82
CA LYS A 150 -5.99 7.68 5.32
C LYS A 150 -4.49 7.87 5.59
N ASP A 151 -4.04 7.48 6.78
CA ASP A 151 -2.64 7.67 7.18
C ASP A 151 -1.73 6.67 6.46
N GLU A 152 -2.20 5.45 6.20
CA GLU A 152 -1.47 4.45 5.42
C GLU A 152 -1.36 4.88 3.95
N LEU A 153 -2.44 5.34 3.32
CA LEU A 153 -2.39 5.95 1.99
C LEU A 153 -1.40 7.12 1.95
N GLY A 154 -1.45 8.00 2.96
CA GLY A 154 -0.53 9.13 3.07
C GLY A 154 0.93 8.71 3.18
N ARG A 155 1.22 7.65 3.94
CA ARG A 155 2.57 7.07 4.05
C ARG A 155 3.02 6.39 2.76
N GLN A 156 2.17 5.60 2.13
CA GLN A 156 2.52 4.89 0.88
C GLN A 156 2.79 5.88 -0.25
N TYR A 157 1.93 6.90 -0.38
CA TYR A 157 2.13 8.03 -1.28
C TYR A 157 3.38 8.82 -0.92
N GLY A 158 3.55 9.13 0.38
CA GLY A 158 4.73 9.79 0.91
C GLY A 158 5.98 9.06 0.47
N SER A 159 6.00 7.74 0.60
CA SER A 159 7.12 6.88 0.25
C SER A 159 7.32 6.66 -1.26
N SER A 160 6.50 7.24 -2.14
CA SER A 160 6.64 7.07 -3.60
C SER A 160 6.56 5.60 -4.06
N LEU A 161 5.67 4.81 -3.45
CA LEU A 161 5.49 3.39 -3.77
C LEU A 161 5.26 3.15 -5.27
N TYR A 162 4.46 4.00 -5.92
CA TYR A 162 4.20 3.93 -7.36
C TYR A 162 5.49 4.01 -8.18
N GLU A 163 6.32 5.01 -7.90
CA GLU A 163 7.61 5.19 -8.56
C GLU A 163 8.57 4.02 -8.30
N ARG A 164 8.62 3.49 -7.07
CA ARG A 164 9.46 2.32 -6.73
C ARG A 164 9.04 1.05 -7.45
N LEU A 165 7.74 0.82 -7.62
CA LEU A 165 7.23 -0.33 -8.39
C LEU A 165 7.41 -0.12 -9.90
N ALA A 166 7.35 1.12 -10.38
CA ALA A 166 7.65 1.44 -11.77
C ALA A 166 9.14 1.22 -12.11
N LEU A 167 10.05 1.51 -11.19
CA LEU A 167 11.50 1.31 -11.32
C LEU A 167 11.94 -0.16 -11.49
N SER A 168 11.13 -1.11 -11.04
CA SER A 168 11.42 -2.55 -11.09
C SER A 168 10.75 -3.26 -12.27
N ARG A 169 9.99 -2.55 -13.12
CA ARG A 169 9.14 -3.14 -14.15
C ARG A 169 9.25 -2.40 -15.50
N GLU A 170 9.03 -3.13 -16.60
CA GLU A 170 8.93 -2.57 -17.96
C GLU A 170 7.67 -1.69 -18.14
N LYS A 171 7.70 -0.76 -19.11
CA LYS A 171 6.64 0.24 -19.37
C LYS A 171 5.22 -0.34 -19.46
N ASP A 172 5.02 -1.46 -20.15
CA ASP A 172 3.70 -2.11 -20.30
C ASP A 172 3.18 -2.66 -18.96
N LYS A 173 4.08 -3.06 -18.06
CA LYS A 173 3.73 -3.51 -16.71
C LYS A 173 3.39 -2.33 -15.80
N VAL A 174 3.96 -1.15 -16.03
CA VAL A 174 3.62 0.08 -15.28
C VAL A 174 2.22 0.57 -15.63
N MET A 175 1.82 0.51 -16.90
CA MET A 175 0.45 0.86 -17.31
C MET A 175 -0.59 -0.05 -16.64
N ARG A 176 -0.28 -1.35 -16.47
CA ARG A 176 -1.14 -2.27 -15.72
C ARG A 176 -1.26 -1.92 -14.24
N LEU A 177 -0.23 -1.36 -13.61
CA LEU A 177 -0.34 -0.92 -12.20
C LEU A 177 -1.40 0.16 -12.02
N ALA A 178 -1.53 1.07 -12.98
CA ALA A 178 -2.51 2.15 -12.92
C ALA A 178 -3.94 1.67 -13.18
N LEU A 179 -4.12 0.71 -14.10
CA LEU A 179 -5.45 0.19 -14.45
C LEU A 179 -5.96 -0.89 -13.51
N GLU A 180 -5.07 -1.75 -13.04
CA GLU A 180 -5.42 -2.98 -12.33
C GLU A 180 -4.79 -3.07 -10.95
N GLY A 181 -4.01 -2.09 -10.50
CA GLY A 181 -3.24 -2.17 -9.25
C GLY A 181 -2.13 -3.21 -9.30
N GLN A 182 -1.53 -3.51 -8.15
CA GLN A 182 -0.58 -4.60 -8.00
C GLN A 182 -1.34 -5.94 -7.99
N GLN A 183 -1.11 -6.74 -9.04
CA GLN A 183 -1.46 -8.16 -9.06
C GLN A 183 -0.24 -8.98 -8.63
N ILE A 184 -0.49 -10.00 -7.81
CA ILE A 184 0.56 -10.88 -7.27
C ILE A 184 0.32 -12.26 -7.89
N GLU A 185 0.99 -12.52 -9.01
CA GLU A 185 0.91 -13.81 -9.71
C GLU A 185 2.27 -14.51 -9.78
N LYS A 186 3.35 -13.73 -9.87
CA LYS A 186 4.72 -14.24 -10.01
C LYS A 186 5.62 -13.76 -8.86
N PRO A 187 6.75 -14.45 -8.60
CA PRO A 187 7.73 -14.04 -7.60
C PRO A 187 8.22 -12.59 -7.75
N ASP A 188 8.44 -12.13 -8.98
CA ASP A 188 8.84 -10.75 -9.28
C ASP A 188 7.82 -9.72 -8.80
N ASP A 189 6.54 -10.11 -8.63
CA ASP A 189 5.49 -9.17 -8.27
C ASP A 189 5.58 -8.68 -6.82
N ILE A 190 6.19 -9.47 -5.93
CA ILE A 190 6.38 -9.11 -4.51
C ILE A 190 7.72 -8.41 -4.25
N PHE A 191 8.62 -8.39 -5.24
CA PHE A 191 9.93 -7.76 -5.14
C PHE A 191 9.83 -6.24 -5.30
N LYS A 192 10.49 -5.49 -4.42
CA LYS A 192 10.58 -4.03 -4.45
C LYS A 192 12.03 -3.61 -4.36
N ASP A 193 12.46 -2.62 -5.13
CA ASP A 193 13.83 -2.10 -5.08
C ASP A 193 13.82 -0.58 -5.28
N PRO A 194 14.10 0.23 -4.23
CA PRO A 194 14.48 -0.15 -2.86
C PRO A 194 13.29 -0.39 -1.91
N TYR A 195 13.51 -1.06 -0.79
CA TYR A 195 12.59 -1.06 0.37
C TYR A 195 12.82 0.19 1.23
N VAL A 196 11.75 0.93 1.53
CA VAL A 196 11.84 2.14 2.38
C VAL A 196 11.45 1.79 3.80
N LEU A 197 12.43 1.83 4.70
CA LEU A 197 12.29 1.43 6.11
C LEU A 197 12.20 2.63 7.06
N GLU A 198 11.82 3.81 6.58
CA GLU A 198 11.73 5.05 7.37
C GLU A 198 10.87 4.89 8.65
N PHE A 199 9.84 4.05 8.59
CA PHE A 199 8.97 3.74 9.73
C PHE A 199 9.70 3.12 10.93
N THR A 200 10.91 2.57 10.75
CA THR A 200 11.73 2.03 11.84
C THR A 200 12.29 3.13 12.75
N GLY A 201 12.25 4.40 12.30
CA GLY A 201 12.84 5.54 12.99
C GLY A 201 14.36 5.43 13.13
N LEU A 202 15.01 4.68 12.24
CA LEU A 202 16.46 4.57 12.19
C LEU A 202 17.03 5.89 11.63
N PRO A 203 17.88 6.62 12.37
CA PRO A 203 18.60 7.74 11.78
C PRO A 203 19.49 7.26 10.62
N GLU A 204 20.00 8.18 9.82
CA GLU A 204 20.92 7.84 8.74
C GLU A 204 22.35 7.65 9.30
N GLU A 205 22.52 6.73 10.25
CA GLU A 205 23.83 6.45 10.84
C GLU A 205 24.58 5.34 10.09
N SER A 206 25.91 5.41 10.15
CA SER A 206 26.80 4.54 9.40
C SER A 206 26.94 3.13 9.97
N VAL A 207 26.45 2.85 11.18
CA VAL A 207 26.65 1.56 11.87
C VAL A 207 25.39 1.14 12.63
N TYR A 208 24.62 0.21 12.04
CA TYR A 208 23.63 -0.58 12.77
C TYR A 208 24.12 -2.02 12.84
N SER A 209 23.76 -2.76 13.89
CA SER A 209 23.87 -4.22 13.85
C SER A 209 22.66 -4.80 13.12
N GLU A 210 22.82 -5.97 12.49
CA GLU A 210 21.70 -6.71 11.87
C GLU A 210 20.58 -6.97 12.90
N THR A 211 20.96 -7.34 14.12
CA THR A 211 20.05 -7.54 15.25
C THR A 211 19.21 -6.29 15.58
N ASP A 212 19.80 -5.09 15.49
CA ASP A 212 19.09 -3.83 15.76
C ASP A 212 18.10 -3.50 14.65
N LEU A 213 18.50 -3.66 13.38
CA LEU A 213 17.65 -3.46 12.21
C LEU A 213 16.44 -4.43 12.26
N GLU A 214 16.72 -5.70 12.53
CA GLU A 214 15.71 -6.74 12.69
C GLU A 214 14.74 -6.43 13.84
N LYS A 215 15.26 -6.04 15.02
CA LYS A 215 14.42 -5.69 16.17
C LYS A 215 13.50 -4.52 15.85
N ARG A 216 14.00 -3.48 15.20
CA ARG A 216 13.21 -2.31 14.80
C ARG A 216 12.15 -2.64 13.75
N LEU A 217 12.46 -3.53 12.81
CA LEU A 217 11.49 -4.06 11.84
C LEU A 217 10.37 -4.84 12.53
N ILE A 218 10.71 -5.64 13.54
CA ILE A 218 9.73 -6.42 14.32
C ILE A 218 8.88 -5.53 15.22
N ASP A 219 9.48 -4.56 15.91
CA ASP A 219 8.74 -3.58 16.72
C ASP A 219 7.74 -2.79 15.85
N ASN A 220 8.01 -2.71 14.54
CA ASN A 220 7.15 -2.10 13.52
C ASN A 220 6.63 -3.11 12.49
N LEU A 221 6.42 -4.37 12.87
CA LEU A 221 6.07 -5.45 11.93
C LEU A 221 4.79 -5.14 11.14
N GLN A 222 3.83 -4.44 11.74
CA GLN A 222 2.63 -3.98 11.05
C GLN A 222 2.96 -3.06 9.88
N MET A 223 3.89 -2.12 10.08
CA MET A 223 4.35 -1.20 9.05
C MET A 223 5.17 -1.92 7.98
N PHE A 224 6.00 -2.88 8.38
CA PHE A 224 6.74 -3.71 7.43
C PHE A 224 5.80 -4.58 6.58
N LEU A 225 4.76 -5.18 7.16
CA LEU A 225 3.73 -5.93 6.42
C LEU A 225 3.03 -5.05 5.37
N LEU A 226 2.74 -3.79 5.71
CA LEU A 226 2.18 -2.83 4.75
C LEU A 226 3.18 -2.50 3.63
N GLU A 227 4.47 -2.37 3.96
CA GLU A 227 5.54 -2.17 2.98
C GLU A 227 5.75 -3.40 2.10
N LEU A 228 5.48 -4.63 2.57
CA LEU A 228 5.52 -5.83 1.73
C LEU A 228 4.32 -5.91 0.78
N GLY A 229 3.12 -5.51 1.23
CA GLY A 229 1.88 -5.56 0.45
C GLY A 229 0.98 -6.73 0.82
N ARG A 230 0.08 -7.14 -0.09
CA ARG A 230 -0.96 -8.14 0.21
C ARG A 230 -0.44 -9.58 0.20
N GLY A 231 -1.18 -10.42 0.92
CA GLY A 231 -0.97 -11.87 0.91
C GLY A 231 0.00 -12.37 1.97
N PHE A 232 0.87 -11.51 2.52
CA PHE A 232 1.84 -11.87 3.53
C PHE A 232 1.21 -12.25 4.87
N THR A 233 1.65 -13.38 5.41
CA THR A 233 1.32 -13.87 6.75
C THR A 233 2.63 -14.12 7.48
N PHE A 234 2.82 -13.49 8.63
CA PHE A 234 4.03 -13.68 9.43
C PHE A 234 4.05 -15.08 10.06
N VAL A 235 5.13 -15.83 9.83
CA VAL A 235 5.30 -17.21 10.33
C VAL A 235 6.23 -17.22 11.53
N GLY A 236 7.36 -16.53 11.47
CA GLY A 236 8.33 -16.52 12.56
C GLY A 236 9.53 -15.62 12.32
N ARG A 237 10.29 -15.42 13.40
CA ARG A 237 11.54 -14.63 13.45
C ARG A 237 12.67 -15.52 13.94
N GLN A 238 13.90 -15.29 13.46
CA GLN A 238 15.10 -16.03 13.86
C GLN A 238 14.87 -17.54 13.79
N VAL A 239 14.22 -17.98 12.71
CA VAL A 239 13.79 -19.37 12.57
C VAL A 239 15.04 -20.21 12.38
N ARG A 240 15.39 -20.95 13.43
CA ARG A 240 16.56 -21.82 13.45
C ARG A 240 16.26 -23.11 12.72
N PHE A 241 17.16 -23.50 11.84
CA PHE A 241 17.25 -24.87 11.37
C PHE A 241 18.69 -25.36 11.56
N THR A 242 18.80 -26.66 11.80
CA THR A 242 20.05 -27.30 12.19
C THR A 242 20.39 -28.36 11.15
N PHE A 243 21.61 -28.29 10.62
CA PHE A 243 22.17 -29.31 9.76
C PHE A 243 23.32 -29.94 10.51
N GLU A 244 23.14 -31.19 10.93
CA GLU A 244 24.09 -31.91 11.77
C GLU A 244 24.45 -31.09 13.03
N GLU A 245 25.67 -30.57 13.11
CA GLU A 245 26.16 -29.76 14.24
C GLU A 245 26.16 -28.25 13.96
N GLU A 246 25.76 -27.82 12.76
CA GLU A 246 25.72 -26.42 12.37
C GLU A 246 24.32 -25.83 12.49
N HIS A 247 24.26 -24.57 12.94
CA HIS A 247 23.02 -23.87 13.19
C HIS A 247 22.94 -22.61 12.36
N TYR A 248 21.84 -22.51 11.61
CA TYR A 248 21.54 -21.38 10.76
C TYR A 248 20.20 -20.78 11.18
N ARG A 249 20.01 -19.50 10.87
CA ARG A 249 18.80 -18.76 11.23
C ARG A 249 18.38 -17.88 10.08
N VAL A 250 17.12 -18.00 9.69
CA VAL A 250 16.47 -17.03 8.81
C VAL A 250 15.92 -15.90 9.67
N ASP A 251 16.22 -14.65 9.33
CA ASP A 251 15.78 -13.49 10.10
C ASP A 251 14.25 -13.43 10.20
N LEU A 252 13.56 -13.45 9.05
CA LEU A 252 12.10 -13.41 9.00
C LEU A 252 11.54 -14.42 8.01
N VAL A 253 10.48 -15.10 8.41
CA VAL A 253 9.76 -16.07 7.59
C VAL A 253 8.33 -15.61 7.46
N PHE A 254 7.87 -15.49 6.21
CA PHE A 254 6.49 -15.22 5.87
C PHE A 254 5.94 -16.31 4.95
N PHE A 255 4.63 -16.37 4.87
CA PHE A 255 3.91 -17.12 3.85
C PHE A 255 3.08 -16.15 3.02
N ASN A 256 3.21 -16.19 1.69
CA ASN A 256 2.36 -15.43 0.80
C ASN A 256 1.18 -16.28 0.34
N ARG A 257 -0.03 -15.94 0.78
CA ARG A 257 -1.25 -16.71 0.49
C ARG A 257 -1.71 -16.62 -0.96
N LEU A 258 -1.33 -15.56 -1.68
CA LEU A 258 -1.70 -15.38 -3.08
C LEU A 258 -0.78 -16.20 -3.98
N LEU A 259 0.52 -16.16 -3.72
CA LEU A 259 1.49 -17.02 -4.41
C LEU A 259 1.50 -18.47 -3.89
N ARG A 260 0.89 -18.75 -2.73
CA ARG A 260 0.93 -20.05 -2.05
C ARG A 260 2.36 -20.57 -1.82
N CYS A 261 3.27 -19.70 -1.40
CA CYS A 261 4.67 -20.07 -1.14
C CYS A 261 5.20 -19.39 0.12
N PHE A 262 6.29 -19.95 0.66
CA PHE A 262 7.08 -19.26 1.69
C PHE A 262 7.88 -18.11 1.07
N VAL A 263 8.09 -17.06 1.86
CA VAL A 263 8.97 -15.92 1.54
C VAL A 263 9.90 -15.70 2.71
N LEU A 264 11.20 -15.94 2.48
CA LEU A 264 12.27 -15.83 3.45
C LEU A 264 12.95 -14.48 3.28
N PHE A 265 13.12 -13.73 4.36
CA PHE A 265 13.86 -12.46 4.35
C PHE A 265 15.11 -12.57 5.20
N ASP A 266 16.22 -12.07 4.66
CA ASP A 266 17.51 -11.93 5.36
C ASP A 266 18.00 -10.48 5.25
N LEU A 267 18.41 -9.92 6.38
CA LEU A 267 18.74 -8.50 6.52
C LEU A 267 20.24 -8.30 6.63
N LYS A 268 20.84 -7.51 5.73
CA LYS A 268 22.29 -7.23 5.70
C LYS A 268 22.57 -5.74 5.81
N VAL A 269 23.29 -5.31 6.85
CA VAL A 269 23.66 -3.89 7.04
C VAL A 269 24.79 -3.45 6.10
N GLY A 270 25.54 -4.41 5.54
CA GLY A 270 26.65 -4.18 4.63
C GLY A 270 26.31 -4.32 3.15
N GLN A 271 27.36 -4.26 2.33
CA GLN A 271 27.28 -4.62 0.92
C GLN A 271 27.04 -6.13 0.78
N LEU A 272 26.12 -6.52 -0.10
CA LEU A 272 25.81 -7.91 -0.41
C LEU A 272 27.04 -8.68 -0.89
N LYS A 273 27.28 -9.84 -0.28
CA LYS A 273 28.36 -10.78 -0.65
C LYS A 273 27.76 -12.04 -1.29
N HIS A 274 28.57 -12.72 -2.10
CA HIS A 274 28.21 -14.02 -2.68
C HIS A 274 27.87 -15.07 -1.61
N GLN A 275 28.47 -14.97 -0.42
CA GLN A 275 28.19 -15.83 0.73
C GLN A 275 26.74 -15.69 1.21
N ASP A 276 26.21 -14.46 1.23
CA ASP A 276 24.83 -14.18 1.66
C ASP A 276 23.83 -14.82 0.68
N ILE A 277 24.14 -14.79 -0.62
CA ILE A 277 23.34 -15.42 -1.67
C ILE A 277 23.36 -16.94 -1.53
N GLY A 278 24.55 -17.53 -1.31
CA GLY A 278 24.67 -18.97 -1.08
C GLY A 278 23.92 -19.44 0.17
N GLN A 279 23.96 -18.64 1.24
CA GLN A 279 23.19 -18.86 2.46
C GLN A 279 21.69 -18.84 2.17
N MET A 280 21.18 -17.81 1.47
CA MET A 280 19.77 -17.74 1.08
C MET A 280 19.35 -18.92 0.19
N GLN A 281 20.20 -19.35 -0.74
CA GLN A 281 19.93 -20.51 -1.60
C GLN A 281 19.75 -21.80 -0.80
N MET A 282 20.57 -21.99 0.23
CA MET A 282 20.39 -23.10 1.16
C MET A 282 19.05 -22.99 1.90
N TYR A 283 18.65 -21.78 2.30
CA TYR A 283 17.43 -21.53 3.07
C TYR A 283 16.19 -21.88 2.23
N VAL A 284 16.15 -21.37 1.00
CA VAL A 284 15.10 -21.66 0.01
C VAL A 284 15.01 -23.17 -0.25
N ASN A 285 16.15 -23.82 -0.51
CA ASN A 285 16.19 -25.26 -0.77
C ASN A 285 15.73 -26.10 0.43
N TYR A 286 16.04 -25.67 1.65
CA TYR A 286 15.55 -26.35 2.85
C TYR A 286 14.03 -26.29 2.96
N TYR A 287 13.45 -25.09 2.78
CA TYR A 287 12.00 -24.93 2.79
C TYR A 287 11.33 -25.76 1.70
N ASP A 288 11.85 -25.72 0.47
CA ASP A 288 11.31 -26.48 -0.65
C ASP A 288 11.37 -27.99 -0.47
N ARG A 289 12.38 -28.51 0.24
CA ARG A 289 12.58 -29.95 0.40
C ARG A 289 12.00 -30.51 1.69
N LYS A 290 11.82 -29.68 2.73
CA LYS A 290 11.55 -30.16 4.10
C LYS A 290 10.36 -29.49 4.79
N VAL A 291 9.98 -28.27 4.39
CA VAL A 291 8.96 -27.49 5.11
C VAL A 291 7.69 -27.36 4.29
N LYS A 292 7.81 -27.01 3.02
CA LYS A 292 6.65 -26.78 2.16
C LYS A 292 5.84 -28.06 1.95
N LEU A 293 4.55 -27.88 1.78
CA LEU A 293 3.64 -28.94 1.37
C LEU A 293 3.74 -29.18 -0.14
N GLU A 294 3.26 -30.35 -0.59
CA GLU A 294 3.30 -30.73 -2.00
C GLU A 294 2.50 -29.77 -2.91
N ASP A 295 1.47 -29.13 -2.36
CA ASP A 295 0.60 -28.19 -3.08
C ASP A 295 1.04 -26.71 -2.96
N GLU A 296 2.19 -26.46 -2.34
CA GLU A 296 2.79 -25.13 -2.21
C GLU A 296 3.85 -24.86 -3.29
N ASN A 297 3.83 -23.61 -3.78
CA ASN A 297 4.74 -23.16 -4.82
C ASN A 297 6.18 -23.01 -4.29
N PRO A 298 7.19 -22.96 -5.19
CA PRO A 298 8.59 -22.80 -4.80
C PRO A 298 8.82 -21.58 -3.90
N THR A 299 9.64 -21.77 -2.87
CA THR A 299 9.94 -20.78 -1.84
C THR A 299 10.72 -19.62 -2.44
N ILE A 300 10.44 -18.40 -2.00
CA ILE A 300 11.12 -17.18 -2.45
C ILE A 300 12.07 -16.71 -1.35
N GLY A 301 13.30 -16.31 -1.71
CA GLY A 301 14.28 -15.69 -0.83
C GLY A 301 14.51 -14.24 -1.22
N ILE A 302 14.40 -13.32 -0.27
CA ILE A 302 14.64 -11.88 -0.47
C ILE A 302 15.73 -11.43 0.49
N ILE A 303 16.88 -11.01 -0.05
CA ILE A 303 17.95 -10.41 0.74
C ILE A 303 17.79 -8.89 0.68
N ILE A 304 17.61 -8.26 1.84
CA ILE A 304 17.49 -6.81 1.96
C ILE A 304 18.83 -6.28 2.48
N CYS A 305 19.55 -5.51 1.66
CA CYS A 305 20.91 -5.07 1.96
C CYS A 305 21.10 -3.55 1.82
N LYS A 306 22.11 -2.96 2.47
CA LYS A 306 22.36 -1.51 2.34
C LYS A 306 22.84 -1.14 0.94
N ASP A 307 23.64 -2.02 0.34
CA ASP A 307 24.13 -1.86 -1.03
C ASP A 307 24.31 -3.22 -1.72
N LYS A 308 24.13 -3.24 -3.03
CA LYS A 308 24.35 -4.42 -3.89
C LYS A 308 25.06 -4.01 -5.18
N LYS A 309 25.87 -4.94 -5.70
CA LYS A 309 26.42 -4.90 -7.05
C LYS A 309 25.67 -5.93 -7.89
N ASP A 310 24.96 -5.49 -8.92
CA ASP A 310 24.12 -6.37 -9.72
C ASP A 310 24.93 -7.50 -10.38
N ALA A 311 26.17 -7.23 -10.81
CA ALA A 311 27.07 -8.26 -11.33
C ALA A 311 27.38 -9.39 -10.33
N VAL A 312 27.44 -9.10 -9.02
CA VAL A 312 27.66 -10.14 -8.01
C VAL A 312 26.42 -11.03 -7.86
N VAL A 313 25.23 -10.43 -7.98
CA VAL A 313 23.95 -11.16 -7.93
C VAL A 313 23.83 -12.06 -9.14
N GLU A 314 24.03 -11.51 -10.34
CA GLU A 314 23.92 -12.20 -11.62
C GLU A 314 24.94 -13.34 -11.75
N MET A 315 26.19 -13.14 -11.33
CA MET A 315 27.22 -14.18 -11.42
C MET A 315 27.10 -15.28 -10.36
N THR A 316 26.35 -15.06 -9.28
CA THR A 316 26.19 -16.06 -8.20
C THR A 316 24.95 -16.92 -8.39
N LEU A 317 23.90 -16.36 -8.99
CA LEU A 317 22.63 -17.06 -9.21
C LEU A 317 22.61 -17.73 -10.59
N PRO A 318 21.96 -18.90 -10.72
CA PRO A 318 21.71 -19.52 -12.02
C PRO A 318 20.96 -18.59 -12.98
N GLU A 319 21.21 -18.72 -14.29
CA GLU A 319 20.53 -17.92 -15.34
C GLU A 319 18.99 -18.10 -15.32
N ASP A 320 18.49 -19.23 -14.81
CA ASP A 320 17.07 -19.55 -14.67
C ASP A 320 16.51 -19.29 -13.26
N ASN A 321 17.26 -18.61 -12.38
CA ASN A 321 16.81 -18.32 -11.03
C ASN A 321 15.61 -17.35 -11.02
N ASN A 322 14.52 -17.81 -10.41
CA ASN A 322 13.29 -17.03 -10.17
C ASN A 322 12.86 -17.04 -8.69
N GLN A 323 13.72 -17.55 -7.79
CA GLN A 323 13.40 -17.72 -6.38
C GLN A 323 14.14 -16.72 -5.49
N ILE A 324 15.36 -16.33 -5.84
CA ILE A 324 16.20 -15.47 -4.99
C ILE A 324 16.33 -14.08 -5.58
N PHE A 325 16.04 -13.08 -4.76
CA PHE A 325 16.11 -11.68 -5.11
C PHE A 325 16.93 -10.90 -4.09
N ALA A 326 17.64 -9.86 -4.55
CA ALA A 326 18.38 -8.96 -3.70
C ALA A 326 17.91 -7.51 -3.91
N SER A 327 17.50 -6.84 -2.84
CA SER A 327 17.01 -5.47 -2.85
C SER A 327 17.84 -4.55 -1.95
N LYS A 328 17.96 -3.28 -2.33
CA LYS A 328 18.53 -2.27 -1.43
C LYS A 328 17.48 -1.80 -0.44
N TYR A 329 17.84 -1.51 0.81
CA TYR A 329 16.99 -0.73 1.70
C TYR A 329 17.50 0.69 1.86
N GLN A 330 16.56 1.60 2.08
CA GLN A 330 16.84 2.98 2.44
C GLN A 330 16.12 3.31 3.74
N THR A 331 16.86 3.88 4.69
CA THR A 331 16.32 4.37 5.98
C THR A 331 15.64 5.72 5.84
N VAL A 332 15.98 6.46 4.77
CA VAL A 332 15.36 7.72 4.39
C VAL A 332 14.78 7.57 3.00
N LEU A 333 13.58 8.08 2.80
CA LEU A 333 12.95 8.11 1.50
C LEU A 333 13.71 9.05 0.53
N PRO A 334 14.14 8.60 -0.67
CA PRO A 334 14.66 9.50 -1.69
C PRO A 334 13.56 10.39 -2.25
N SER A 335 13.96 11.56 -2.72
CA SER A 335 13.02 12.47 -3.38
C SER A 335 12.39 11.80 -4.61
N LYS A 336 11.15 12.20 -4.93
CA LYS A 336 10.47 11.75 -6.16
C LYS A 336 11.28 12.06 -7.42
N GLU A 337 12.06 13.12 -7.42
CA GLU A 337 12.92 13.51 -8.54
C GLU A 337 14.08 12.55 -8.71
N GLU A 338 14.75 12.14 -7.63
CA GLU A 338 15.81 11.11 -7.65
C GLU A 338 15.28 9.75 -8.10
N LEU A 339 14.10 9.33 -7.61
CA LEU A 339 13.47 8.08 -8.06
C LEU A 339 13.14 8.13 -9.56
N ARG A 340 12.66 9.26 -10.08
CA ARG A 340 12.38 9.44 -11.51
C ARG A 340 13.66 9.50 -12.34
N GLN A 341 14.73 10.08 -11.83
CA GLN A 341 16.01 10.11 -12.52
C GLN A 341 16.61 8.70 -12.66
N LEU A 342 16.52 7.88 -11.60
CA LEU A 342 16.88 6.47 -11.65
C LEU A 342 16.04 5.66 -12.66
N MET A 343 14.80 6.09 -12.95
CA MET A 343 13.99 5.48 -14.02
C MET A 343 14.55 5.80 -15.40
N SER A 344 14.99 7.04 -15.63
CA SER A 344 15.55 7.46 -16.93
C SER A 344 16.94 6.91 -17.21
N GLU A 345 17.72 6.57 -16.18
CA GLU A 345 19.07 6.01 -16.32
C GLU A 345 19.06 4.49 -16.60
N LYS A 346 17.91 3.82 -16.43
CA LYS A 346 17.70 2.39 -16.76
C LYS A 346 17.14 2.16 -18.18
N GLU A 347 16.80 3.22 -18.91
CA GLU A 347 16.51 3.17 -20.36
C GLU A 347 17.81 3.15 -21.18
#